data_AF-A0A2H0WFB1-F1
#
_entry.id   AF-A0A2H0WFB1-F1
#
_cell.length_a   1.000
_cell.length_b   1.000
_cell.length_c   1.000
_cell.angle_alpha   90.00
_cell.angle_beta   90.00
_cell.angle_gamma   90.00
#
_symmetry.space_group_name_H-M   'P 1'
#
loop_
_entity.id
_entity.type
_entity.pdbx_description
1 polymer ?
#
loop_
_entity_poly.entity_id
_entity_poly.type
_entity_poly.pdbx_seq_one_letter_code
_entity_poly.pdbx_strand_id
1 'polypeptide(L)'
;MYISDFTEFQAIPWYQDRAFLHQKYIAERMSSRQIAKLIGSSRSTVITHLKTHGIRLRRQEESHAMNPGQVRYGSKLLHGQLVENKGETQIIQKMVSLRKQGFSYWKIAAVLSSMAIPTKSKTAKWQAATVMKILKAQN
;
A
#
# COMPACT_ATOMS: atom_id res chain seq x y z
N MET A 1 20.56 33.30 -40.39
CA MET A 1 19.50 32.37 -40.83
C MET A 1 19.28 31.39 -39.69
N TYR A 2 18.22 31.58 -38.90
CA TYR A 2 17.94 30.72 -37.73
C TYR A 2 17.36 29.40 -38.24
N ILE A 3 18.08 28.29 -38.04
CA ILE A 3 17.49 26.96 -38.12
C ILE A 3 16.99 26.65 -36.71
N SER A 4 15.71 26.91 -36.48
CA SER A 4 15.02 26.48 -35.28
C SER A 4 14.66 25.00 -35.45
N ASP A 5 15.57 24.12 -35.04
CA ASP A 5 15.26 22.71 -34.82
C ASP A 5 14.34 22.58 -33.61
N PHE A 6 13.04 22.75 -33.86
CA PHE A 6 12.01 22.34 -32.90
C PHE A 6 11.95 20.81 -32.92
N THR A 7 12.75 20.17 -32.07
CA THR A 7 12.48 18.79 -31.67
C THR A 7 11.15 18.76 -30.93
N GLU A 8 10.08 18.40 -31.63
CA GLU A 8 8.79 18.07 -31.03
C GLU A 8 8.98 16.90 -30.07
N PHE A 9 9.04 17.21 -28.77
CA PHE A 9 8.91 16.22 -27.71
C PHE A 9 7.46 15.70 -27.73
N GLN A 10 7.19 14.68 -28.54
CA GLN A 10 5.97 13.89 -28.39
C GLN A 10 6.04 13.17 -27.05
N ALA A 11 5.34 13.70 -26.04
CA ALA A 11 5.19 13.04 -24.75
C ALA A 11 4.32 11.80 -24.94
N ILE A 12 4.95 10.64 -25.14
CA ILE A 12 4.26 9.36 -25.24
C ILE A 12 3.47 9.14 -23.94
N PRO A 13 2.15 8.96 -23.99
CA PRO A 13 1.37 8.60 -22.82
C PRO A 13 1.91 7.32 -22.17
N TRP A 14 2.11 7.33 -20.85
CA TRP A 14 2.72 6.23 -20.09
C TRP A 14 2.09 4.85 -20.32
N TYR A 15 0.82 4.79 -20.69
CA TYR A 15 0.14 3.51 -20.99
C TYR A 15 0.52 2.92 -22.36
N GLN A 16 1.13 3.69 -23.26
CA GLN A 16 1.64 3.20 -24.56
C GLN A 16 3.08 2.69 -24.48
N ASP A 17 3.78 2.98 -23.38
CA ASP A 17 5.13 2.48 -23.14
C ASP A 17 5.07 1.06 -22.57
N ARG A 18 5.49 0.08 -23.40
CA ARG A 18 5.62 -1.33 -23.01
C ARG A 18 6.56 -1.52 -21.82
N ALA A 19 7.70 -0.83 -21.78
CA ALA A 19 8.68 -0.97 -20.73
C ALA A 19 8.12 -0.48 -19.40
N PHE A 20 7.45 0.67 -19.41
CA PHE A 20 6.71 1.19 -18.25
C PHE A 20 5.65 0.19 -17.76
N LEU A 21 4.79 -0.31 -18.67
CA LEU A 21 3.74 -1.26 -18.30
C LEU A 21 4.30 -2.57 -17.77
N HIS A 22 5.38 -3.09 -18.36
CA HIS A 22 6.05 -4.29 -17.87
C HIS A 22 6.64 -4.06 -16.47
N GLN A 23 7.37 -2.97 -16.28
CA GLN A 23 7.96 -2.59 -14.99
C GLN A 23 6.88 -2.50 -13.91
N LYS A 24 5.80 -1.75 -14.15
CA LYS A 24 4.75 -1.53 -13.14
C LYS A 24 3.91 -2.79 -12.91
N TYR A 25 3.52 -3.51 -13.96
CA TYR A 25 2.58 -4.62 -13.85
C TYR A 25 3.25 -5.94 -13.43
N ILE A 26 4.44 -6.23 -13.97
CA ILE A 26 5.17 -7.48 -13.74
C ILE A 26 6.16 -7.31 -12.57
N ALA A 27 7.12 -6.39 -12.68
CA ALA A 27 8.19 -6.28 -11.69
C ALA A 27 7.67 -5.74 -10.35
N GLU A 28 6.91 -4.64 -10.38
CA GLU A 28 6.34 -4.02 -9.18
C GLU A 28 4.98 -4.61 -8.77
N ARG A 29 4.45 -5.59 -9.52
CA ARG A 29 3.19 -6.30 -9.26
C ARG A 29 1.95 -5.40 -9.11
N MET A 30 2.00 -4.13 -9.54
CA MET A 30 0.87 -3.20 -9.45
C MET A 30 -0.34 -3.72 -10.24
N SER A 31 -1.53 -3.61 -9.66
CA SER A 31 -2.77 -3.90 -10.38
C SER A 31 -3.05 -2.86 -11.46
N SER A 32 -3.79 -3.23 -12.51
CA SER A 32 -4.17 -2.29 -13.58
C SER A 32 -4.94 -1.07 -13.04
N ARG A 33 -5.68 -1.20 -11.92
CA ARG A 33 -6.33 -0.06 -11.24
C ARG A 33 -5.31 0.88 -10.59
N GLN A 34 -4.27 0.35 -9.95
CA GLN A 34 -3.22 1.17 -9.34
C GLN A 34 -2.40 1.88 -10.40
N ILE A 35 -2.06 1.20 -11.50
CA ILE A 35 -1.36 1.81 -12.64
C ILE A 35 -2.21 2.93 -13.24
N ALA A 36 -3.50 2.67 -13.48
CA ALA A 36 -4.44 3.68 -13.97
C ALA A 36 -4.50 4.92 -13.06
N LYS A 37 -4.58 4.71 -11.73
CA LYS A 37 -4.53 5.82 -10.74
C LYS A 37 -3.20 6.57 -10.77
N LEU A 38 -2.07 5.87 -10.94
CA LEU A 38 -0.73 6.47 -10.99
C LEU A 38 -0.57 7.42 -12.18
N ILE A 39 -1.09 7.05 -13.35
CA ILE A 39 -0.91 7.80 -14.59
C ILE A 39 -2.13 8.63 -15.01
N GLY A 40 -3.15 8.70 -14.14
CA GLY A 40 -4.39 9.46 -14.43
C GLY A 40 -5.20 8.91 -15.60
N SER A 41 -5.19 7.59 -15.82
CA SER A 41 -5.91 6.94 -16.93
C SER A 41 -7.03 6.03 -16.42
N SER A 42 -7.78 5.43 -17.35
CA SER A 42 -8.80 4.44 -17.03
C SER A 42 -8.20 3.03 -16.88
N ARG A 43 -8.84 2.18 -16.06
CA ARG A 43 -8.44 0.77 -15.92
C ARG A 43 -8.50 0.03 -17.26
N SER A 44 -9.53 0.27 -18.07
CA SER A 44 -9.71 -0.37 -19.38
C SER A 44 -8.59 0.03 -20.33
N THR A 45 -8.18 1.30 -20.36
CA THR A 45 -7.05 1.79 -21.17
C THR A 45 -5.77 1.01 -20.87
N VAL A 46 -5.44 0.84 -19.57
CA VAL A 46 -4.27 0.06 -19.15
C VAL A 46 -4.38 -1.40 -19.58
N ILE A 47 -5.55 -2.02 -19.42
CA ILE A 47 -5.76 -3.43 -19.82
C ILE A 47 -5.61 -3.61 -21.32
N THR A 48 -6.18 -2.70 -22.12
CA THR A 48 -6.04 -2.72 -23.58
C THR A 48 -4.58 -2.70 -23.97
N HIS A 49 -3.78 -1.78 -23.42
CA HIS A 49 -2.38 -1.67 -23.78
C HIS A 49 -1.51 -2.82 -23.24
N LEU A 50 -1.82 -3.37 -22.06
CA LEU A 50 -1.19 -4.61 -21.58
C LEU A 50 -1.38 -5.73 -22.61
N LYS A 51 -2.60 -5.91 -23.14
CA LYS A 51 -2.88 -6.89 -24.20
C LYS A 51 -2.15 -6.57 -25.49
N THR A 52 -2.20 -5.31 -25.94
CA THR A 52 -1.53 -4.85 -27.17
C THR A 52 -0.03 -5.13 -27.14
N HIS A 53 0.61 -4.99 -25.97
CA HIS A 53 2.03 -5.29 -25.80
C HIS A 53 2.35 -6.77 -25.46
N GLY A 54 1.36 -7.65 -25.53
CA GLY A 54 1.52 -9.08 -25.26
C GLY A 54 1.77 -9.42 -23.78
N ILE A 55 1.49 -8.50 -22.86
CA ILE A 55 1.63 -8.72 -21.42
C ILE A 55 0.39 -9.48 -20.92
N ARG A 56 0.59 -10.74 -20.56
CA ARG A 56 -0.49 -11.61 -20.09
C ARG A 56 -1.14 -11.05 -18.82
N LEU A 57 -2.46 -10.95 -18.83
CA LEU A 57 -3.23 -10.54 -17.65
C LEU A 57 -3.21 -11.65 -16.60
N ARG A 58 -3.03 -11.26 -15.34
CA ARG A 58 -3.10 -12.15 -14.18
C ARG A 58 -4.48 -12.77 -14.05
N ARG A 59 -4.53 -14.05 -13.68
CA ARG A 59 -5.80 -14.77 -13.45
C ARG A 59 -6.48 -14.22 -12.18
N GLN A 60 -7.80 -14.31 -12.11
CA GLN A 60 -8.56 -13.87 -10.93
C GLN A 60 -8.10 -14.54 -9.63
N GLU A 61 -7.65 -15.79 -9.71
CA GLU A 61 -7.05 -16.55 -8.59
C GLU A 61 -5.73 -15.92 -8.10
N GLU A 62 -4.91 -15.40 -9.03
CA GLU A 62 -3.70 -14.63 -8.71
C GLU A 62 -4.02 -13.21 -8.21
N SER A 63 -5.28 -12.80 -8.32
CA SER A 63 -5.78 -11.47 -7.93
C SER A 63 -6.35 -11.40 -6.52
N HIS A 64 -6.23 -12.48 -5.73
CA HIS A 64 -6.39 -12.47 -4.27
C HIS A 64 -5.28 -11.66 -3.57
N ALA A 65 -4.94 -10.49 -4.11
CA ALA A 65 -4.21 -9.49 -3.37
C ALA A 65 -4.95 -9.30 -2.05
N MET A 66 -4.26 -9.55 -0.93
CA MET A 66 -4.81 -9.43 0.42
C MET A 66 -5.69 -8.18 0.50
N ASN A 67 -6.89 -8.31 1.05
CA ASN A 67 -7.73 -7.13 1.26
C ASN A 67 -6.96 -6.19 2.20
N PRO A 68 -6.75 -4.90 1.85
CA PRO A 68 -6.11 -3.93 2.75
C PRO A 68 -6.72 -3.89 4.15
N GLY A 69 -8.01 -4.21 4.30
CA GLY A 69 -8.69 -4.31 5.59
C GLY A 69 -8.32 -5.55 6.43
N GLN A 70 -7.77 -6.60 5.81
CA GLN A 70 -7.30 -7.83 6.48
C GLN A 70 -5.82 -7.74 6.90
N VAL A 71 -5.13 -6.66 6.53
CA VAL A 71 -3.71 -6.47 6.86
C VAL A 71 -3.56 -6.15 8.34
N ARG A 72 -2.63 -6.84 9.02
CA ARG A 72 -2.33 -6.61 10.43
C ARG A 72 -1.80 -5.19 10.66
N TYR A 73 -2.07 -4.65 11.84
CA TYR A 73 -1.42 -3.42 12.30
C TYR A 73 0.11 -3.63 12.33
N GLY A 74 0.89 -2.65 11.89
CA GLY A 74 2.34 -2.77 11.67
C GLY A 74 2.71 -2.98 10.20
N SER A 75 1.78 -3.43 9.37
CA SER A 75 2.02 -3.69 7.94
C SER A 75 1.08 -2.89 7.06
N LYS A 76 1.52 -2.55 5.85
CA LYS A 76 0.69 -1.90 4.82
C LYS A 76 0.85 -2.66 3.51
N LEU A 77 -0.22 -2.76 2.74
CA LEU A 77 -0.10 -3.26 1.38
C LEU A 77 0.33 -2.14 0.46
N LEU A 78 1.47 -2.32 -0.19
CA LEU A 78 2.00 -1.44 -1.21
C LEU A 78 2.22 -2.27 -2.47
N HIS A 79 1.54 -1.90 -3.55
CA HIS A 79 1.60 -2.62 -4.84
C HIS A 79 1.33 -4.13 -4.77
N GLY A 80 0.53 -4.57 -3.79
CA GLY A 80 0.20 -5.99 -3.59
C GLY A 80 1.21 -6.76 -2.74
N GLN A 81 2.28 -6.11 -2.28
CA GLN A 81 3.24 -6.66 -1.35
C GLN A 81 3.00 -6.12 0.07
N LEU A 82 3.24 -6.98 1.07
CA LEU A 82 3.19 -6.59 2.47
C LEU A 82 4.48 -5.84 2.81
N VAL A 83 4.36 -4.53 3.02
CA VAL A 83 5.48 -3.66 3.39
C VAL A 83 5.30 -3.23 4.84
N GLU A 84 6.40 -3.16 5.57
CA GLU A 84 6.40 -2.66 6.94
C GLU A 84 6.00 -1.18 7.00
N ASN A 85 5.11 -0.84 7.94
CA ASN A 85 4.84 0.55 8.28
C ASN A 85 5.63 0.93 9.53
N LYS A 86 6.80 1.56 9.33
CA LYS A 86 7.72 1.98 10.40
C LYS A 86 7.02 2.68 11.58
N GLY A 87 6.05 3.57 11.30
CA GLY A 87 5.30 4.27 12.35
C GLY A 87 4.42 3.33 13.17
N GLU A 88 3.66 2.45 12.50
CA GLU A 88 2.86 1.43 13.21
C GLU A 88 3.73 0.41 13.94
N THR A 89 4.90 0.04 13.40
CA THR A 89 5.84 -0.86 14.07
C THR A 89 6.40 -0.26 15.36
N GLN A 90 6.80 1.02 15.34
CA GLN A 90 7.25 1.71 16.55
C GLN A 90 6.16 1.72 17.64
N ILE A 91 4.90 1.88 17.23
CA ILE A 91 3.76 1.84 18.14
C ILE A 91 3.61 0.42 18.73
N ILE A 92 3.77 -0.63 17.92
CA ILE A 92 3.76 -2.02 18.41
C ILE A 92 4.90 -2.26 19.40
N GLN A 93 6.12 -1.83 19.08
CA GLN A 93 7.26 -1.93 19.99
C GLN A 93 6.99 -1.22 21.32
N LYS A 94 6.36 -0.04 21.27
CA LYS A 94 5.92 0.68 22.47
C LYS A 94 4.87 -0.11 23.25
N MET A 95 3.87 -0.71 22.60
CA MET A 95 2.88 -1.57 23.27
C MET A 95 3.54 -2.76 23.96
N VAL A 96 4.50 -3.41 23.30
CA VAL A 96 5.27 -4.54 23.86
C VAL A 96 6.07 -4.09 25.08
N SER A 97 6.76 -2.95 24.99
CA SER A 97 7.52 -2.37 26.12
C SER A 97 6.62 -2.08 27.33
N LEU A 98 5.47 -1.42 27.10
CA LEU A 98 4.50 -1.16 28.16
C LEU A 98 3.93 -2.45 28.75
N ARG A 99 3.70 -3.48 27.92
CA ARG A 99 3.21 -4.78 28.39
C ARG A 99 4.24 -5.49 29.27
N LYS A 100 5.53 -5.43 28.90
CA LYS A 100 6.63 -5.97 29.71
C LYS A 100 6.78 -5.26 31.06
N GLN A 101 6.48 -3.97 31.12
CA GLN A 101 6.43 -3.19 32.36
C GLN A 101 5.20 -3.50 33.24
N GLY A 102 4.34 -4.46 32.86
CA GLY A 102 3.18 -4.87 33.65
C GLY A 102 1.90 -4.05 33.40
N PHE A 103 1.90 -3.12 32.45
CA PHE A 103 0.69 -2.34 32.15
C PHE A 103 -0.42 -3.24 31.58
N SER A 104 -1.66 -3.00 32.01
CA SER A 104 -2.84 -3.67 31.48
C SER A 104 -3.18 -3.16 30.07
N TYR A 105 -3.90 -3.97 29.28
CA TYR A 105 -4.32 -3.57 27.92
C TYR A 105 -5.14 -2.28 27.91
N TRP A 106 -5.95 -2.05 28.95
CA TRP A 106 -6.71 -0.82 29.14
C TRP A 106 -5.82 0.40 29.36
N LYS A 107 -4.82 0.28 30.24
CA LYS A 107 -3.89 1.38 30.51
C LYS A 107 -3.06 1.71 29.28
N ILE A 108 -2.64 0.70 28.52
CA ILE A 108 -1.95 0.90 27.23
C ILE A 108 -2.85 1.63 26.24
N ALA A 109 -4.11 1.22 26.07
CA ALA A 109 -5.05 1.88 25.17
C ALA A 109 -5.34 3.35 25.58
N ALA A 110 -5.45 3.61 26.88
CA ALA A 110 -5.62 4.98 27.40
C ALA A 110 -4.41 5.86 27.08
N VAL A 111 -3.18 5.35 27.28
CA VAL A 111 -1.94 6.07 26.92
C VAL A 111 -1.90 6.38 25.43
N LEU A 112 -2.18 5.42 24.56
CA LEU A 112 -2.15 5.63 23.11
C LEU A 112 -3.21 6.64 22.64
N SER A 113 -4.42 6.59 23.25
CA SER A 113 -5.49 7.55 22.95
C SER A 113 -5.15 8.95 23.44
N SER A 114 -4.55 9.07 24.63
CA SER A 114 -4.09 10.34 25.19
C SER A 114 -2.98 10.98 24.36
N MET A 115 -2.16 10.17 23.69
CA MET A 115 -1.12 10.63 22.76
C MET A 115 -1.64 10.95 21.35
N ALA A 116 -2.96 10.87 21.12
CA ALA A 116 -3.60 11.07 19.82
C ALA A 116 -3.02 10.18 18.69
N ILE A 117 -2.51 8.99 19.03
CA ILE A 117 -1.92 8.07 18.06
C ILE A 117 -3.04 7.44 17.20
N PRO A 118 -3.00 7.55 15.87
CA PRO A 118 -4.04 7.02 15.01
C PRO A 118 -4.04 5.49 14.94
N THR A 119 -5.24 4.91 14.96
CA THR A 119 -5.49 3.49 14.63
C THR A 119 -5.47 3.27 13.11
N LYS A 120 -5.63 2.02 12.66
CA LYS A 120 -5.65 1.66 11.23
C LYS A 120 -6.71 2.41 10.42
N SER A 121 -7.86 2.71 11.06
CA SER A 121 -8.95 3.48 10.47
C SER A 121 -8.79 5.00 10.62
N LYS A 122 -7.61 5.47 11.04
CA LYS A 122 -7.27 6.89 11.27
C LYS A 122 -8.05 7.56 12.42
N THR A 123 -8.71 6.80 13.28
CA THR A 123 -9.31 7.32 14.51
C THR A 123 -8.31 7.23 15.66
N ALA A 124 -8.24 8.23 16.54
CA ALA A 124 -7.31 8.25 17.67
C ALA A 124 -7.84 7.53 18.93
N LYS A 125 -8.95 6.78 18.83
CA LYS A 125 -9.58 6.08 19.96
C LYS A 125 -9.15 4.62 20.00
N TRP A 126 -8.23 4.29 20.91
CA TRP A 126 -7.77 2.92 21.11
C TRP A 126 -8.70 2.15 22.05
N GLN A 127 -9.03 0.93 21.65
CA GLN A 127 -9.77 -0.02 22.47
C GLN A 127 -8.81 -1.08 23.02
N ALA A 128 -8.97 -1.48 24.29
CA ALA A 128 -8.14 -2.49 24.93
C ALA A 128 -8.15 -3.84 24.17
N ALA A 129 -9.30 -4.21 23.60
CA ALA A 129 -9.44 -5.40 22.77
C ALA A 129 -8.56 -5.36 21.51
N THR A 130 -8.41 -4.19 20.89
CA THR A 130 -7.55 -4.01 19.71
C THR A 130 -6.09 -4.19 20.09
N VAL A 131 -5.64 -3.57 21.19
CA VAL A 131 -4.28 -3.73 21.72
C VAL A 131 -3.99 -5.20 22.02
N MET A 132 -4.93 -5.89 22.68
CA MET A 132 -4.78 -7.32 22.99
C MET A 132 -4.65 -8.17 21.72
N LYS A 133 -5.51 -7.94 20.70
CA LYS A 133 -5.45 -8.67 19.43
C LYS A 133 -4.12 -8.46 18.72
N ILE A 134 -3.63 -7.22 18.67
CA ILE A 134 -2.34 -6.90 18.05
C ILE A 134 -1.20 -7.60 18.78
N LEU A 135 -1.12 -7.48 20.11
CA LEU A 135 -0.06 -8.10 20.90
C LEU A 135 -0.09 -9.64 20.85
N LYS A 136 -1.27 -10.25 20.88
CA LYS A 136 -1.43 -11.71 20.71
C LYS A 136 -0.99 -12.18 19.32
N ALA A 137 -1.13 -11.34 18.30
CA ALA A 137 -0.74 -11.69 16.94
C ALA A 137 0.78 -11.61 16.68
N GLN A 138 1.56 -11.10 17.64
CA GLN A 138 3.03 -10.98 17.59
C GLN A 138 3.76 -12.10 18.36
N ASN A 139 3.01 -12.98 19.01
CA ASN A 139 3.50 -14.08 19.84
C ASN A 139 3.12 -15.41 19.19
#